data_AF-A0A3M3VC99-F1
#
_entry.id   AF-A0A3M3VC99-F1
#
_cell.length_a   1.000
_cell.length_b   1.000
_cell.length_c   1.000
_cell.angle_alpha   90.00
_cell.angle_beta   90.00
_cell.angle_gamma   90.00
#
_symmetry.space_group_name_H-M   'P 1'
#
loop_
_entity.id
_entity.type
_entity.pdbx_description
1 polymer ?
#
loop_
_entity_poly.entity_id
_entity_poly.type
_entity_poly.pdbx_seq_one_letter_code
_entity_poly.pdbx_strand_id
1 'polypeptide(L)'
;MIRYSMVFVRLRKTHHNSSTDPASAVPAPRQVKRGTEYFLFVLKLESDCYYVGYSSKPDLRIRRYFAGKGSDWTDLHKPVEVLAKRSLGTLCESEAAAKTADATISMMRLFGWRNVRGAAWKSVDAETTLKQLRAFGYYEVTR
;
A
#
# COMPACT_ATOMS: atom_id res chain seq x y z
N MET A 1 -15.31 26.09 31.05
CA MET A 1 -15.27 27.53 30.72
C MET A 1 -14.11 28.13 31.52
N ILE A 2 -12.92 28.19 30.92
CA ILE A 2 -11.69 28.62 31.62
C ILE A 2 -11.20 29.88 30.91
N ARG A 3 -11.22 31.00 31.64
CA ARG A 3 -10.70 32.30 31.23
C ARG A 3 -9.21 32.34 31.53
N TYR A 4 -8.40 32.82 30.59
CA TYR A 4 -7.13 33.48 30.92
C TYR A 4 -6.91 34.71 30.04
N SER A 5 -6.53 35.78 30.74
CA SER A 5 -6.49 37.18 30.32
C SER A 5 -5.38 37.52 29.34
N MET A 6 -5.71 38.48 28.47
CA MET A 6 -4.75 39.41 27.84
C MET A 6 -3.94 40.18 28.89
N VAL A 7 -2.63 40.31 28.66
CA VAL A 7 -1.82 41.46 29.08
C VAL A 7 -1.09 41.99 27.85
N PHE A 8 -1.10 43.31 27.73
CA PHE A 8 -0.69 44.12 26.58
C PHE A 8 0.55 44.96 26.98
N VAL A 9 1.26 45.49 25.96
CA VAL A 9 2.15 46.70 26.01
C VAL A 9 3.61 46.41 26.46
N ARG A 10 4.73 46.87 25.84
CA ARG A 10 5.03 48.03 24.97
C ARG A 10 6.34 47.88 24.15
N LEU A 11 6.23 48.29 22.88
CA LEU A 11 7.09 49.08 21.98
C LEU A 11 8.49 49.63 22.40
N ARG A 12 9.49 49.53 21.49
CA ARG A 12 10.34 50.62 20.87
C ARG A 12 11.32 50.02 19.83
N LYS A 13 11.12 50.22 18.51
CA LYS A 13 11.76 51.20 17.57
C LYS A 13 13.27 50.98 17.31
N THR A 14 13.68 50.33 16.21
CA THR A 14 14.04 50.83 14.84
C THR A 14 15.42 51.49 14.68
N HIS A 15 16.32 50.89 13.89
CA HIS A 15 17.04 51.47 12.72
C HIS A 15 17.94 50.37 12.08
N HIS A 16 17.70 49.96 10.83
CA HIS A 16 18.36 50.40 9.58
C HIS A 16 19.47 49.43 9.13
N ASN A 17 19.29 48.74 8.00
CA ASN A 17 19.96 49.09 6.75
C ASN A 17 19.42 48.23 5.58
N SER A 18 19.44 48.82 4.39
CA SER A 18 18.85 48.38 3.14
C SER A 18 19.74 47.47 2.28
N SER A 19 19.09 46.52 1.60
CA SER A 19 19.27 46.07 0.20
C SER A 19 20.65 45.61 -0.32
N THR A 20 20.75 44.31 -0.62
CA THR A 20 21.37 43.80 -1.88
C THR A 20 20.93 42.36 -2.21
N ASP A 21 20.42 42.23 -3.44
CA ASP A 21 20.40 41.09 -4.38
C ASP A 21 19.46 39.86 -4.23
N PRO A 22 18.61 39.60 -5.25
CA PRO A 22 17.85 38.36 -5.40
C PRO A 22 18.66 37.37 -6.26
N ALA A 23 19.58 36.62 -5.64
CA ALA A 23 20.34 35.59 -6.33
C ALA A 23 19.87 34.18 -5.89
N SER A 24 19.10 33.54 -6.77
CA SER A 24 19.02 32.09 -6.97
C SER A 24 19.00 31.21 -5.71
N ALA A 25 17.83 31.07 -5.10
CA ALA A 25 17.51 29.82 -4.42
C ALA A 25 17.34 28.73 -5.50
N VAL A 26 18.44 28.08 -5.88
CA VAL A 26 18.39 26.85 -6.68
C VAL A 26 17.52 25.86 -5.90
N PRO A 27 16.35 25.42 -6.42
CA PRO A 27 15.60 24.38 -5.74
C PRO A 27 16.50 23.15 -5.67
N ALA A 28 16.73 22.65 -4.45
CA ALA A 28 17.47 21.41 -4.23
C ALA A 28 17.00 20.34 -5.22
N PRO A 29 17.90 19.54 -5.80
CA PRO A 29 17.51 18.54 -6.78
C PRO A 29 16.44 17.66 -6.16
N ARG A 30 15.23 17.65 -6.74
CA ARG A 30 14.18 16.69 -6.37
C ARG A 30 14.81 15.30 -6.46
N GLN A 31 15.01 14.66 -5.32
CA GLN A 31 15.56 13.30 -5.27
C GLN A 31 14.75 12.42 -6.21
N VAL A 32 15.35 12.00 -7.32
CA VAL A 32 14.78 10.98 -8.20
C VAL A 32 14.77 9.71 -7.37
N LYS A 33 13.59 9.31 -6.87
CA LYS A 33 13.41 8.03 -6.18
C LYS A 33 13.87 6.95 -7.14
N ARG A 34 15.04 6.36 -6.88
CA ARG A 34 15.50 5.17 -7.62
C ARG A 34 14.44 4.11 -7.42
N GLY A 35 13.78 3.71 -8.51
CA GLY A 35 12.77 2.67 -8.45
C GLY A 35 13.39 1.37 -7.93
N THR A 36 12.58 0.54 -7.30
CA THR A 36 12.97 -0.81 -6.88
C THR A 36 12.30 -1.79 -7.82
N GLU A 37 12.98 -2.86 -8.22
CA GLU A 37 12.32 -3.94 -8.95
C GLU A 37 11.36 -4.66 -8.00
N TYR A 38 10.08 -4.73 -8.41
CA TYR A 38 9.06 -5.46 -7.68
C TYR A 38 8.53 -6.61 -8.52
N PHE A 39 8.14 -7.68 -7.84
CA PHE A 39 7.48 -8.83 -8.44
C PHE A 39 6.10 -8.99 -7.84
N LEU A 40 5.14 -9.36 -8.66
CA LEU A 40 3.83 -9.84 -8.25
C LEU A 40 3.86 -11.37 -8.22
N PHE A 41 3.26 -11.95 -7.20
CA PHE A 41 3.08 -13.39 -7.09
C PHE A 41 1.67 -13.75 -6.67
N VAL A 42 1.22 -14.94 -7.09
CA VAL A 42 -0.08 -15.51 -6.77
C VAL A 42 0.14 -16.90 -6.17
N LEU A 43 -0.45 -17.14 -5.01
CA LEU A 43 -0.44 -18.43 -4.33
C LEU A 43 -1.83 -19.06 -4.42
N LYS A 44 -1.88 -20.35 -4.75
CA LYS A 44 -3.04 -21.20 -4.47
C LYS A 44 -2.93 -21.68 -3.03
N LEU A 45 -4.02 -21.57 -2.30
CA LEU A 45 -4.14 -22.02 -0.92
C LEU A 45 -5.10 -23.22 -0.86
N GLU A 46 -5.17 -23.84 0.31
CA GLU A 46 -6.20 -24.83 0.63
C GLU A 46 -7.62 -24.25 0.45
N SER A 47 -8.61 -25.13 0.28
CA SER A 47 -10.02 -24.76 0.10
C SER A 47 -10.29 -23.84 -1.11
N ASP A 48 -9.51 -24.01 -2.18
CA ASP A 48 -9.57 -23.21 -3.41
C ASP A 48 -9.55 -21.70 -3.15
N CYS A 49 -8.79 -21.30 -2.13
CA CYS A 49 -8.51 -19.91 -1.81
C CYS A 49 -7.22 -19.43 -2.48
N TYR A 50 -7.07 -18.12 -2.63
CA TYR A 50 -5.95 -17.51 -3.33
C TYR A 50 -5.39 -16.32 -2.57
N TYR A 51 -4.08 -16.13 -2.69
CA TYR A 51 -3.39 -14.96 -2.18
C TYR A 51 -2.62 -14.23 -3.28
N VAL A 52 -2.81 -12.92 -3.40
CA VAL A 52 -2.09 -12.06 -4.34
C VAL A 52 -1.20 -11.09 -3.57
N GLY A 53 0.09 -11.11 -3.86
CA GLY A 53 1.07 -10.28 -3.16
C GLY A 53 2.13 -9.70 -4.09
N TYR A 54 2.89 -8.74 -3.57
CA TYR A 54 4.09 -8.22 -4.22
C TYR A 54 5.26 -8.14 -3.24
N SER A 55 6.47 -8.15 -3.79
CA SER A 55 7.71 -8.01 -3.03
C SER A 55 8.88 -7.70 -3.97
N SER A 56 9.89 -6.97 -3.50
CA SER A 56 11.19 -6.85 -4.18
C SER A 56 12.06 -8.10 -4.00
N LYS A 57 11.68 -9.00 -3.07
CA LYS A 57 12.29 -10.31 -2.82
C LYS A 57 11.19 -11.38 -2.80
N PRO A 58 10.59 -11.72 -3.97
CA PRO A 58 9.43 -12.61 -4.03
C PRO A 58 9.74 -14.00 -3.47
N ASP A 59 10.88 -14.60 -3.80
CA ASP A 59 11.17 -15.98 -3.39
C ASP A 59 11.33 -16.10 -1.87
N LEU A 60 11.97 -15.13 -1.22
CA LEU A 60 12.06 -15.09 0.23
C LEU A 60 10.67 -14.90 0.88
N ARG A 61 9.84 -14.04 0.29
CA ARG A 61 8.47 -13.79 0.76
C ARG A 61 7.65 -15.07 0.64
N ILE A 62 7.61 -15.69 -0.53
CA ILE A 62 6.89 -16.93 -0.82
C ILE A 62 7.33 -18.04 0.15
N ARG A 63 8.64 -18.26 0.33
CA ARG A 63 9.14 -19.25 1.30
C ARG A 63 8.62 -19.03 2.72
N ARG A 64 8.49 -17.78 3.17
CA ARG A 64 7.90 -17.47 4.49
C ARG A 64 6.43 -17.86 4.58
N TYR A 65 5.65 -17.65 3.51
CA TYR A 65 4.26 -18.08 3.45
C TYR A 65 4.14 -19.61 3.58
N PHE A 66 4.93 -20.37 2.82
CA PHE A 66 4.96 -21.83 2.93
C PHE A 66 5.48 -22.35 4.28
N ALA A 67 6.26 -21.54 5.00
CA ALA A 67 6.74 -21.85 6.34
C ALA A 67 5.75 -21.46 7.47
N GLY A 68 4.52 -21.04 7.13
CA GLY A 68 3.51 -20.61 8.12
C GLY A 68 3.86 -19.28 8.80
N LYS A 69 4.61 -18.41 8.13
CA LYS A 69 4.97 -17.05 8.60
C LYS A 69 4.39 -16.00 7.67
N GLY A 70 3.13 -16.21 7.27
CA GLY A 70 2.43 -15.42 6.28
C GLY A 70 1.56 -14.32 6.89
N SER A 71 0.34 -14.24 6.39
CA SER A 71 -0.76 -13.44 6.96
C SER A 71 -1.79 -14.35 7.59
N ASP A 72 -2.66 -13.81 8.44
CA ASP A 72 -3.78 -14.55 9.05
C ASP A 72 -4.60 -15.37 8.02
N TRP A 73 -4.81 -14.83 6.81
CA TRP A 73 -5.48 -15.55 5.72
C TRP A 73 -4.74 -16.81 5.26
N THR A 74 -3.42 -16.75 5.16
CA THR A 74 -2.59 -17.87 4.71
C THR A 74 -2.20 -18.81 5.84
N ASP A 75 -2.39 -18.38 7.08
CA ASP A 75 -2.30 -19.25 8.26
C ASP A 75 -3.61 -20.05 8.41
N LEU A 76 -4.76 -19.45 8.05
CA LEU A 76 -6.05 -20.14 7.95
C LEU A 76 -6.11 -21.10 6.75
N HIS A 77 -5.64 -20.66 5.58
CA HIS A 77 -5.61 -21.45 4.34
C HIS A 77 -4.16 -21.64 3.90
N LYS A 78 -3.59 -22.82 4.13
CA LYS A 78 -2.15 -23.02 3.89
C LYS A 78 -1.84 -22.92 2.39
N PRO A 79 -0.70 -22.32 2.00
CA PRO A 79 -0.26 -22.32 0.61
C PRO A 79 0.03 -23.74 0.12
N VAL A 80 -0.53 -24.07 -1.04
CA VAL A 80 -0.35 -25.36 -1.73
C VAL A 80 0.60 -25.20 -2.91
N GLU A 81 0.48 -24.10 -3.66
CA GLU A 81 1.19 -23.93 -4.93
C GLU A 81 1.47 -22.44 -5.23
N VAL A 82 2.56 -22.17 -5.94
CA VAL A 82 2.83 -20.86 -6.54
C VAL A 82 2.29 -20.87 -7.97
N LEU A 83 1.16 -20.20 -8.21
CA LEU A 83 0.52 -20.17 -9.53
C LEU A 83 1.20 -19.21 -10.51
N ALA A 84 1.69 -18.09 -9.99
CA ALA A 84 2.34 -17.08 -10.82
C ALA A 84 3.40 -16.32 -10.03
N LYS A 85 4.46 -15.94 -10.72
CA LYS A 85 5.45 -14.95 -10.28
C LYS A 85 5.90 -14.17 -11.51
N ARG A 86 5.68 -12.86 -11.55
CA ARG A 86 6.07 -11.99 -12.67
C ARG A 86 6.71 -10.69 -12.19
N SER A 87 7.67 -10.18 -12.94
CA SER A 87 8.24 -8.86 -12.68
C SER A 87 7.19 -7.78 -13.02
N LEU A 88 7.07 -6.79 -12.14
CA LEU A 88 6.30 -5.57 -12.39
C LEU A 88 7.19 -4.44 -12.97
N GLY A 89 8.50 -4.68 -13.03
CA GLY A 89 9.53 -3.71 -13.40
C GLY A 89 10.03 -2.87 -12.23
N THR A 90 10.88 -1.91 -12.56
CA THR A 90 11.46 -0.93 -11.63
C THR A 90 10.49 0.21 -11.41
N LEU A 91 9.95 0.32 -10.20
CA LEU A 91 8.87 1.25 -9.87
C LEU A 91 8.88 1.63 -8.39
N CYS A 92 8.05 2.59 -8.00
CA CYS A 92 7.89 2.93 -6.60
C CYS A 92 6.88 2.00 -5.91
N GLU A 93 6.98 1.87 -4.59
CA GLU A 93 6.15 0.95 -3.82
C GLU A 93 4.64 1.18 -4.02
N SER A 94 4.19 2.43 -4.13
CA SER A 94 2.79 2.76 -4.38
C SER A 94 2.29 2.25 -5.73
N GLU A 95 3.12 2.30 -6.77
CA GLU A 95 2.79 1.73 -8.08
C GLU A 95 2.72 0.19 -8.00
N ALA A 96 3.61 -0.44 -7.20
CA ALA A 96 3.59 -1.88 -7.00
C ALA A 96 2.29 -2.31 -6.32
N ALA A 97 1.89 -1.56 -5.30
CA ALA A 97 0.67 -1.78 -4.55
C ALA A 97 -0.57 -1.61 -5.44
N ALA A 98 -0.62 -0.56 -6.27
CA ALA A 98 -1.71 -0.33 -7.22
C ALA A 98 -1.86 -1.47 -8.23
N LYS A 99 -0.76 -1.87 -8.89
CA LYS A 99 -0.75 -3.02 -9.83
C LYS A 99 -1.18 -4.33 -9.16
N THR A 100 -0.85 -4.51 -7.88
CA THR A 100 -1.26 -5.68 -7.09
C THR A 100 -2.74 -5.62 -6.74
N ALA A 101 -3.28 -4.43 -6.43
CA ALA A 101 -4.71 -4.24 -6.19
C ALA A 101 -5.52 -4.60 -7.44
N ASP A 102 -5.12 -4.11 -8.61
CA ASP A 102 -5.78 -4.43 -9.89
C ASP A 102 -5.79 -5.94 -10.17
N ALA A 103 -4.67 -6.61 -9.93
CA ALA A 103 -4.57 -8.07 -10.07
C ALA A 103 -5.44 -8.80 -9.05
N THR A 104 -5.53 -8.30 -7.82
CA THR A 104 -6.39 -8.87 -6.76
C THR A 104 -7.85 -8.79 -7.17
N ILE A 105 -8.31 -7.62 -7.63
CA ILE A 105 -9.68 -7.42 -8.11
C ILE A 105 -9.98 -8.32 -9.32
N SER A 106 -9.04 -8.44 -10.26
CA SER A 106 -9.20 -9.34 -11.42
C SER A 106 -9.38 -10.79 -10.98
N MET A 107 -8.59 -11.25 -10.01
CA MET A 107 -8.74 -12.58 -9.43
C MET A 107 -10.06 -12.75 -8.67
N MET A 108 -10.50 -11.72 -7.92
CA MET A 108 -11.79 -11.74 -7.20
C MET A 108 -12.98 -11.88 -8.16
N ARG A 109 -12.91 -11.27 -9.35
CA ARG A 109 -13.93 -11.43 -10.40
C ARG A 109 -13.96 -12.85 -10.98
N LEU A 110 -12.82 -13.52 -11.05
CA LEU A 110 -12.69 -14.86 -11.64
C LEU A 110 -13.03 -15.99 -10.65
N PHE A 111 -12.54 -15.90 -9.41
CA PHE A 111 -12.60 -16.98 -8.41
C PHE A 111 -13.57 -16.68 -7.25
N GLY A 112 -14.24 -15.54 -7.30
CA GLY A 112 -15.10 -15.04 -6.25
C GLY A 112 -14.33 -14.26 -5.18
N TRP A 113 -14.86 -13.10 -4.82
CA TRP A 113 -14.21 -12.18 -3.88
C TRP A 113 -14.00 -12.77 -2.49
N ARG A 114 -14.80 -13.77 -2.10
CA ARG A 114 -14.69 -14.44 -0.80
C ARG A 114 -13.42 -15.29 -0.68
N ASN A 115 -12.93 -15.81 -1.81
CA ASN A 115 -11.84 -16.79 -1.88
C ASN A 115 -10.47 -16.14 -2.12
N VAL A 116 -10.43 -14.84 -2.44
CA VAL A 116 -9.18 -14.15 -2.83
C VAL A 116 -8.85 -13.06 -1.81
N ARG A 117 -7.59 -13.02 -1.34
CA ARG A 117 -7.05 -11.92 -0.54
C ARG A 117 -5.76 -11.38 -1.14
N GLY A 118 -5.50 -10.09 -0.91
CA GLY A 118 -4.33 -9.41 -1.47
C GLY A 118 -4.40 -7.90 -1.32
N ALA A 119 -3.29 -7.21 -1.57
CA ALA A 119 -3.19 -5.75 -1.52
C ALA A 119 -3.80 -5.14 -0.23
N ALA A 120 -4.91 -4.41 -0.33
CA ALA A 120 -5.63 -3.82 0.80
C ALA A 120 -6.63 -4.79 1.48
N TRP A 121 -7.07 -5.83 0.78
CA TRP A 121 -8.09 -6.79 1.21
C TRP A 121 -7.43 -8.05 1.79
N LYS A 122 -6.92 -7.94 3.02
CA LYS A 122 -6.21 -9.02 3.72
C LYS A 122 -6.96 -9.60 4.92
N SER A 123 -8.12 -9.02 5.25
CA SER A 123 -8.94 -9.44 6.38
C SER A 123 -9.43 -10.88 6.20
N VAL A 124 -9.33 -11.69 7.25
CA VAL A 124 -9.96 -13.01 7.30
C VAL A 124 -11.48 -12.88 7.27
N ASP A 125 -12.01 -11.87 7.96
CA ASP A 125 -13.43 -11.56 7.94
C ASP A 125 -13.86 -11.05 6.56
N ALA A 126 -14.81 -11.77 5.97
CA ALA A 126 -15.41 -11.46 4.68
C ALA A 126 -16.25 -10.19 4.73
N GLU A 127 -16.90 -9.87 5.85
CA GLU A 127 -17.73 -8.66 5.96
C GLU A 127 -16.87 -7.39 5.92
N THR A 128 -15.73 -7.41 6.60
CA THR A 128 -14.71 -6.36 6.51
C THR A 128 -14.23 -6.18 5.06
N THR A 129 -13.97 -7.28 4.37
CA THR A 129 -13.55 -7.26 2.96
C THR A 129 -14.65 -6.67 2.05
N LEU A 130 -15.91 -7.05 2.29
CA LEU A 130 -17.08 -6.53 1.57
C LEU A 130 -17.22 -5.01 1.74
N LYS A 131 -17.14 -4.52 2.99
CA LYS A 131 -17.20 -3.10 3.31
C LYS A 131 -16.08 -2.33 2.62
N GLN A 132 -14.86 -2.87 2.63
CA GLN A 132 -13.73 -2.28 1.92
C GLN A 132 -13.99 -2.22 0.41
N LEU A 133 -14.35 -3.34 -0.23
CA LEU A 133 -14.64 -3.38 -1.67
C LEU A 133 -15.69 -2.35 -2.08
N ARG A 134 -16.78 -2.23 -1.33
CA ARG A 134 -17.83 -1.24 -1.56
C ARG A 134 -17.33 0.20 -1.36
N ALA A 135 -16.55 0.45 -0.30
CA ALA A 135 -15.97 1.77 -0.04
C ALA A 135 -15.00 2.21 -1.15
N PHE A 136 -14.27 1.27 -1.76
CA PHE A 136 -13.41 1.52 -2.92
C PHE A 136 -14.18 1.58 -4.26
N GLY A 137 -15.50 1.34 -4.26
CA GLY A 137 -16.34 1.44 -5.46
C GLY A 137 -16.49 0.15 -6.28
N TYR A 138 -15.96 -0.99 -5.82
CA TYR A 138 -15.99 -2.28 -6.52
C TYR A 138 -17.28 -3.07 -6.27
N TYR A 139 -18.44 -2.43 -6.46
CA TYR A 139 -19.75 -3.05 -6.20
C TYR A 139 -19.99 -4.28 -7.08
N GLU A 140 -19.54 -4.24 -8.33
CA GLU A 140 -19.68 -5.30 -9.33
C GLU A 140 -18.94 -6.58 -8.96
N VAL A 141 -17.87 -6.48 -8.17
CA VAL A 141 -17.09 -7.62 -7.68
C VAL A 141 -17.83 -8.36 -6.56
N THR A 142 -18.78 -7.68 -5.91
CA THR A 142 -19.50 -8.16 -4.71
C THR A 142 -20.94 -8.58 -4.99
N ARG A 143 -21.34 -8.62 -6.26
CA ARG A 143 -22.64 -9.16 -6.70
C ARG A 143 -22.66 -10.68 -6.59
#